data_AF-A0AAW3V2T2-F1
#
_entry.id   AF-A0AAW3V2T2-F1
#
_cell.length_a   1.000
_cell.length_b   1.000
_cell.length_c   1.000
_cell.angle_alpha   90.00
_cell.angle_beta   90.00
_cell.angle_gamma   90.00
#
_symmetry.space_group_name_H-M   'P 1'
#
loop_
_entity.id
_entity.type
_entity.pdbx_description
1 polymer ?
#
loop_
_entity_poly.entity_id
_entity_poly.type
_entity_poly.pdbx_seq_one_letter_code
_entity_poly.pdbx_strand_id
1 'polypeptide(L)'
;MADTNKNAIGQALRDLDWKGVPVRNREAIEQAIEALDGGDQKQPLADEAAARSDGRAALEIAGATAALRECLAAEEAWSWIAQFEGDGAVDEVERARAAIRRAAARESARKLLAAAPVPPSTLKAGDHVRGGTFAGTHGEIEDALDKAGAPMQDGARWLTFPERIAALVAPVAAVPLTVAQRDSIWVAAEVLEKSEEHAHAAELRAMLKAAPASTVAADALAPIPMLLFCPACGLQHIDAPEPAREGVKAWDNPPHRSHKCRACEAVWRPADVPTVGVASIQTSGQADNWDSSAHTVAAGAVRTVTIDEVEKSFLCKLLSFAWEVDIMWHRDRNEIRRIKLDVRDGVSMAPGLVERRVDLIREFVTTGRNAFSRDGGADGELVTADQTAEAAQ
;
A
#
# COMPACT_ATOMS: atom_id res chain seq x y z
N MET A 1 -14.28 -4.69 -40.16
CA MET A 1 -13.53 -5.89 -39.71
C MET A 1 -13.78 -6.25 -38.25
N ALA A 2 -14.13 -5.31 -37.35
CA ALA A 2 -14.41 -5.62 -35.94
C ALA A 2 -15.73 -6.40 -35.71
N ASP A 3 -16.78 -6.13 -36.48
CA ASP A 3 -18.09 -6.76 -36.29
C ASP A 3 -18.12 -8.25 -36.67
N THR A 4 -17.28 -8.64 -37.63
CA THR A 4 -17.14 -10.04 -38.05
C THR A 4 -16.60 -10.92 -36.91
N ASN A 5 -15.82 -10.35 -35.98
CA ASN A 5 -15.20 -11.10 -34.89
C ASN A 5 -16.17 -11.31 -33.71
N LYS A 6 -17.02 -10.32 -33.39
CA LYS A 6 -18.03 -10.45 -32.32
C LYS A 6 -19.05 -11.54 -32.62
N ASN A 7 -19.51 -11.61 -33.87
CA ASN A 7 -20.47 -12.61 -34.31
C ASN A 7 -19.88 -14.03 -34.27
N ALA A 8 -18.59 -14.19 -34.59
CA ALA A 8 -17.91 -15.48 -34.52
C ALA A 8 -17.75 -15.96 -33.07
N ILE A 9 -17.44 -15.07 -32.14
CA ILE A 9 -17.31 -15.39 -30.70
C ILE A 9 -18.66 -15.75 -30.09
N GLY A 10 -19.71 -14.97 -30.38
CA GLY A 10 -21.07 -15.28 -29.91
C GLY A 10 -21.56 -16.63 -30.43
N GLN A 11 -21.28 -16.96 -31.68
CA GLN A 11 -21.62 -18.26 -32.25
C GLN A 11 -20.83 -19.41 -31.59
N ALA A 12 -19.52 -19.25 -31.37
CA ALA A 12 -18.71 -20.26 -30.70
C ALA A 12 -19.16 -20.55 -29.26
N LEU A 13 -19.64 -19.53 -28.53
CA LEU A 13 -20.22 -19.72 -27.19
C LEU A 13 -21.57 -20.44 -27.23
N ARG A 14 -22.40 -20.18 -28.25
CA ARG A 14 -23.68 -20.88 -28.46
C ARG A 14 -23.51 -22.35 -28.82
N ASP A 15 -22.44 -22.69 -29.53
CA ASP A 15 -22.15 -24.05 -30.00
C ASP A 15 -21.45 -24.93 -28.93
N LEU A 16 -21.23 -24.42 -27.71
CA LEU A 16 -20.66 -25.19 -26.60
C LEU A 16 -21.55 -26.36 -26.20
N ASP A 17 -20.96 -27.54 -25.97
CA ASP A 17 -21.68 -28.66 -25.35
C ASP A 17 -21.89 -28.38 -23.85
N TRP A 18 -23.09 -27.89 -23.54
CA TRP A 18 -23.50 -27.52 -22.19
C TRP A 18 -23.44 -28.66 -21.17
N LYS A 19 -23.40 -29.93 -21.61
CA LYS A 19 -23.25 -31.08 -20.70
C LYS A 19 -21.91 -31.07 -19.97
N GLY A 20 -20.87 -30.51 -20.58
CA GLY A 20 -19.53 -30.37 -19.96
C GLY A 20 -19.33 -29.10 -19.13
N VAL A 21 -20.25 -28.14 -19.20
CA VAL A 21 -20.10 -26.84 -18.54
C VAL A 21 -20.63 -26.90 -17.10
N PRO A 22 -19.81 -26.64 -16.07
CA PRO A 22 -20.25 -26.57 -14.67
C PRO A 22 -21.40 -25.60 -14.49
N VAL A 23 -22.42 -25.97 -13.71
CA VAL A 23 -23.66 -25.18 -13.52
C VAL A 23 -23.36 -23.73 -13.12
N ARG A 24 -22.40 -23.50 -12.23
CA ARG A 24 -21.99 -22.16 -11.77
C ARG A 24 -21.41 -21.25 -12.86
N ASN A 25 -20.97 -21.80 -13.98
CA ASN A 25 -20.41 -21.03 -15.09
C ASN A 25 -21.43 -20.74 -16.19
N ARG A 26 -22.62 -21.36 -16.15
CA ARG A 26 -23.59 -21.26 -17.25
C ARG A 26 -24.20 -19.87 -17.34
N GLU A 27 -24.59 -19.31 -16.21
CA GLU A 27 -25.16 -17.97 -16.10
C GLU A 27 -24.21 -16.88 -16.64
N ALA A 28 -22.91 -16.99 -16.34
CA ALA A 28 -21.90 -16.04 -16.84
C ALA A 28 -21.71 -16.14 -18.37
N ILE A 29 -21.81 -17.34 -18.95
CA ILE A 29 -21.70 -17.54 -20.41
C ILE A 29 -22.96 -17.02 -21.11
N GLU A 30 -24.15 -17.24 -20.52
CA GLU A 30 -25.41 -16.70 -21.04
C GLU A 30 -25.41 -15.16 -21.05
N GLN A 31 -24.96 -14.53 -19.96
CA GLN A 31 -24.81 -13.06 -19.89
C GLN A 31 -23.81 -12.52 -20.92
N ALA A 32 -22.72 -13.24 -21.19
CA ALA A 32 -21.75 -12.85 -22.20
C ALA A 32 -22.32 -12.94 -23.63
N ILE A 33 -23.17 -13.93 -23.91
CA ILE A 33 -23.88 -14.05 -25.19
C ILE A 33 -24.85 -12.88 -25.36
N GLU A 34 -25.62 -12.55 -24.32
CA GLU A 34 -26.58 -11.44 -24.35
C GLU A 34 -25.90 -10.08 -24.55
N ALA A 35 -24.73 -9.87 -23.91
CA ALA A 35 -23.93 -8.66 -24.11
C ALA A 35 -23.34 -8.55 -25.53
N LEU A 36 -23.04 -9.69 -26.17
CA LEU A 36 -22.56 -9.71 -27.57
C LEU A 36 -23.69 -9.47 -28.57
N ASP A 37 -24.91 -9.90 -28.27
CA ASP A 37 -26.09 -9.73 -29.13
C ASP A 37 -26.75 -8.35 -28.98
N GLY A 38 -26.60 -7.69 -27.81
CA GLY A 38 -27.19 -6.39 -27.45
C GLY A 38 -26.59 -5.17 -28.16
N GLY A 39 -26.25 -5.28 -29.44
CA GLY A 39 -25.56 -4.25 -30.23
C GLY A 39 -26.02 -2.80 -29.98
N ASP A 40 -25.04 -1.96 -29.66
CA ASP A 40 -25.03 -0.51 -29.87
C ASP A 40 -26.20 0.29 -29.24
N GLN A 41 -26.36 0.21 -27.91
CA GLN A 41 -26.99 1.32 -27.18
C GLN A 41 -25.99 2.46 -27.02
N LYS A 42 -26.15 3.49 -27.85
CA LYS A 42 -25.50 4.81 -27.73
C LYS A 42 -25.59 5.35 -26.29
N GLN A 43 -24.44 5.42 -25.60
CA GLN A 43 -24.23 6.34 -24.49
C GLN A 43 -23.54 7.62 -24.99
N PRO A 44 -23.85 8.80 -24.41
CA PRO A 44 -23.26 10.07 -24.82
C PRO A 44 -21.84 10.20 -24.26
N LEU A 45 -20.84 10.10 -25.15
CA LEU A 45 -19.41 10.19 -24.83
C LEU A 45 -18.82 11.49 -25.36
N ALA A 46 -18.66 12.47 -24.47
CA ALA A 46 -17.74 13.59 -24.67
C ALA A 46 -16.89 13.86 -23.42
N ASP A 47 -17.47 13.69 -22.22
CA ASP A 47 -16.76 14.02 -20.97
C ASP A 47 -15.91 12.86 -20.41
N GLU A 48 -16.21 11.61 -20.78
CA GLU A 48 -15.47 10.42 -20.31
C GLU A 48 -14.13 10.20 -21.04
N ALA A 49 -13.98 10.74 -22.26
CA ALA A 49 -12.75 10.61 -23.04
C ALA A 49 -11.61 11.49 -22.47
N ALA A 50 -11.94 12.64 -21.89
CA ALA A 50 -10.99 13.50 -21.19
C ALA A 50 -10.47 12.84 -19.90
N ALA A 51 -11.37 12.26 -19.09
CA ALA A 51 -11.01 11.54 -17.86
C ALA A 51 -10.15 10.28 -18.10
N ARG A 52 -10.34 9.58 -19.24
CA ARG A 52 -9.51 8.43 -19.63
C ARG A 52 -8.09 8.81 -20.07
N SER A 53 -7.87 10.04 -20.53
CA SER A 53 -6.54 10.51 -20.95
C SER A 53 -5.65 10.89 -19.74
N ASP A 54 -6.24 11.47 -18.70
CA ASP A 54 -5.52 11.88 -17.48
C ASP A 54 -5.04 10.68 -16.65
N GLY A 55 -5.85 9.62 -16.56
CA GLY A 55 -5.47 8.38 -15.87
C GLY A 55 -4.30 7.65 -16.54
N ARG A 56 -4.24 7.66 -17.88
CA ARG A 56 -3.18 7.00 -18.65
C ARG A 56 -1.83 7.68 -18.45
N ALA A 57 -1.78 9.01 -18.47
CA ALA A 57 -0.55 9.76 -18.21
C ALA A 57 -0.03 9.50 -16.78
N ALA A 58 -0.91 9.43 -15.79
CA ALA A 58 -0.53 9.10 -14.41
C ALA A 58 0.02 7.67 -14.27
N LEU A 59 -0.58 6.69 -14.96
CA LEU A 59 -0.12 5.30 -15.01
C LEU A 59 1.25 5.18 -15.71
N GLU A 60 1.47 5.91 -16.81
CA GLU A 60 2.74 5.94 -17.54
C GLU A 60 3.86 6.59 -16.70
N ILE A 61 3.57 7.68 -15.98
CA ILE A 61 4.51 8.33 -15.05
C ILE A 61 4.84 7.41 -13.86
N ALA A 62 3.84 6.73 -13.29
CA ALA A 62 4.05 5.78 -12.20
C ALA A 62 4.92 4.60 -12.64
N GLY A 63 4.68 4.05 -13.83
CA GLY A 63 5.48 2.99 -14.42
C GLY A 63 6.94 3.40 -14.66
N ALA A 64 7.16 4.59 -15.24
CA ALA A 64 8.50 5.14 -15.42
C ALA A 64 9.23 5.36 -14.09
N THR A 65 8.53 5.87 -13.08
CA THR A 65 9.08 6.09 -11.74
C THR A 65 9.50 4.78 -11.06
N ALA A 66 8.67 3.73 -11.17
CA ALA A 66 8.98 2.42 -10.60
C ALA A 66 10.23 1.79 -11.25
N ALA A 67 10.33 1.84 -12.59
CA ALA A 67 11.47 1.29 -13.31
C ALA A 67 12.78 2.04 -13.01
N LEU A 68 12.72 3.36 -12.81
CA LEU A 68 13.89 4.15 -12.41
C LEU A 68 14.35 3.80 -11.00
N ARG A 69 13.42 3.58 -10.04
CA ARG A 69 13.78 3.12 -8.69
C ARG A 69 14.42 1.73 -8.71
N GLU A 70 13.88 0.81 -9.50
CA GLU A 70 14.46 -0.53 -9.67
C GLU A 70 15.86 -0.46 -10.29
N CYS A 71 16.06 0.42 -11.27
CA CYS A 71 17.38 0.67 -11.85
C CYS A 71 18.38 1.21 -10.81
N LEU A 72 17.99 2.19 -9.99
CA LEU A 72 18.85 2.74 -8.95
C LEU A 72 19.20 1.70 -7.87
N ALA A 73 18.22 0.94 -7.40
CA ALA A 73 18.45 -0.13 -6.43
C ALA A 73 19.41 -1.21 -6.98
N ALA A 74 19.29 -1.54 -8.27
CA ALA A 74 20.19 -2.49 -8.92
C ALA A 74 21.61 -1.93 -9.11
N GLU A 75 21.77 -0.62 -9.34
CA GLU A 75 23.08 0.05 -9.36
C GLU A 75 23.73 0.06 -7.97
N GLU A 76 22.95 0.35 -6.93
CA GLU A 76 23.45 0.37 -5.54
C GLU A 76 23.90 -1.03 -5.09
N ALA A 77 23.09 -2.06 -5.36
CA ALA A 77 23.46 -3.45 -5.09
C ALA A 77 24.73 -3.87 -5.83
N TRP A 78 24.88 -3.44 -7.10
CA TRP A 78 26.11 -3.69 -7.86
C TRP A 78 27.32 -2.94 -7.29
N SER A 79 27.13 -1.67 -6.90
CA SER A 79 28.19 -0.87 -6.31
C SER A 79 28.68 -1.45 -4.99
N TRP A 80 27.78 -1.98 -4.17
CA TRP A 80 28.15 -2.69 -2.94
C TRP A 80 28.97 -3.94 -3.27
N ILE A 81 28.52 -4.78 -4.20
CA ILE A 81 29.26 -5.99 -4.60
C ILE A 81 30.65 -5.66 -5.16
N ALA A 82 30.77 -4.60 -5.96
CA ALA A 82 32.03 -4.15 -6.53
C ALA A 82 33.03 -3.68 -5.46
N GLN A 83 32.56 -3.12 -4.34
CA GLN A 83 33.44 -2.70 -3.23
C GLN A 83 34.12 -3.88 -2.51
N PHE A 84 33.58 -5.09 -2.60
CA PHE A 84 34.11 -6.30 -1.95
C PHE A 84 34.83 -7.25 -2.92
N GLU A 85 35.20 -6.79 -4.12
CA GLU A 85 35.83 -7.63 -5.16
C GLU A 85 37.21 -8.21 -4.78
N GLY A 86 37.81 -7.81 -3.65
CA GLY A 86 39.08 -8.34 -3.15
C GLY A 86 38.98 -9.36 -2.01
N ASP A 87 37.85 -9.46 -1.31
CA ASP A 87 37.80 -10.13 0.00
C ASP A 87 37.33 -11.59 -0.08
N GLY A 88 36.99 -12.10 -1.27
CA GLY A 88 36.33 -13.39 -1.44
C GLY A 88 34.96 -13.48 -0.75
N ALA A 89 34.44 -12.35 -0.26
CA ALA A 89 33.23 -12.26 0.56
C ALA A 89 31.94 -12.37 -0.26
N VAL A 90 32.01 -12.16 -1.58
CA VAL A 90 30.85 -12.26 -2.47
C VAL A 90 31.02 -13.44 -3.41
N ASP A 91 30.09 -14.39 -3.31
CA ASP A 91 30.02 -15.57 -4.17
C ASP A 91 29.82 -15.18 -5.65
N GLU A 92 30.44 -15.94 -6.56
CA GLU A 92 30.38 -15.68 -8.01
C GLU A 92 28.93 -15.74 -8.52
N VAL A 93 28.09 -16.59 -7.93
CA VAL A 93 26.66 -16.69 -8.28
C VAL A 93 25.90 -15.43 -7.88
N GLU A 94 26.21 -14.84 -6.72
CA GLU A 94 25.59 -13.60 -6.26
C GLU A 94 26.00 -12.40 -7.13
N ARG A 95 27.28 -12.36 -7.52
CA ARG A 95 27.81 -11.39 -8.49
C ARG A 95 27.10 -11.50 -9.83
N ALA A 96 26.97 -12.71 -10.38
CA ALA A 96 26.27 -12.92 -11.65
C ALA A 96 24.78 -12.51 -11.57
N ARG A 97 24.09 -12.80 -10.46
CA ARG A 97 22.70 -12.39 -10.25
C ARG A 97 22.54 -10.87 -10.17
N ALA A 98 23.46 -10.18 -9.51
CA ALA A 98 23.45 -8.72 -9.45
C ALA A 98 23.72 -8.08 -10.82
N ALA A 99 24.65 -8.62 -11.60
CA ALA A 99 24.91 -8.17 -12.97
C ALA A 99 23.67 -8.29 -13.86
N ILE A 100 22.98 -9.44 -13.79
CA ILE A 100 21.75 -9.69 -14.56
C ILE A 100 20.64 -8.73 -14.14
N ARG A 101 20.42 -8.54 -12.84
CA ARG A 101 19.41 -7.59 -12.32
C ARG A 101 19.68 -6.15 -12.77
N ARG A 102 20.94 -5.71 -12.69
CA ARG A 102 21.37 -4.40 -13.19
C ARG A 102 21.12 -4.23 -14.68
N ALA A 103 21.47 -5.23 -15.49
CA ALA A 103 21.24 -5.20 -16.94
C ALA A 103 19.75 -5.14 -17.29
N ALA A 104 18.92 -5.96 -16.61
CA ALA A 104 17.48 -5.99 -16.80
C ALA A 104 16.82 -4.65 -16.41
N ALA A 105 17.19 -4.08 -15.26
CA ALA A 105 16.62 -2.83 -14.78
C ALA A 105 16.99 -1.65 -15.69
N ARG A 106 18.23 -1.61 -16.19
CA ARG A 106 18.68 -0.63 -17.21
C ARG A 106 17.88 -0.72 -18.50
N GLU A 107 17.64 -1.94 -18.99
CA GLU A 107 16.89 -2.15 -20.22
C GLU A 107 15.42 -1.76 -20.06
N SER A 108 14.80 -2.07 -18.92
CA SER A 108 13.44 -1.64 -18.59
C SER A 108 13.31 -0.12 -18.53
N ALA A 109 14.25 0.56 -17.84
CA ALA A 109 14.30 2.02 -17.80
C ALA A 109 14.51 2.62 -19.19
N ARG A 110 15.40 2.03 -20.01
CA ARG A 110 15.65 2.46 -21.39
C ARG A 110 14.39 2.36 -22.27
N LYS A 111 13.68 1.24 -22.23
CA LYS A 111 12.44 1.04 -23.01
C LYS A 111 11.37 2.05 -22.65
N LEU A 112 11.21 2.35 -21.35
CA LEU A 112 10.22 3.33 -20.89
C LEU A 112 10.59 4.76 -21.29
N LEU A 113 11.87 5.12 -21.20
CA LEU A 113 12.36 6.42 -21.66
C LEU A 113 12.27 6.58 -23.18
N ALA A 114 12.47 5.51 -23.95
CA ALA A 114 12.31 5.53 -25.41
C ALA A 114 10.84 5.58 -25.86
N ALA A 115 9.92 5.06 -25.03
CA ALA A 115 8.48 5.11 -25.27
C ALA A 115 7.85 6.46 -24.88
N ALA A 116 8.56 7.29 -24.10
CA ALA A 116 8.10 8.61 -23.74
C ALA A 116 8.00 9.49 -25.00
N PRO A 117 6.84 10.10 -25.29
CA PRO A 117 6.71 10.97 -26.45
C PRO A 117 7.67 12.16 -26.30
N VAL A 118 8.62 12.27 -27.24
CA VAL A 118 9.47 13.45 -27.35
C VAL A 118 8.55 14.62 -27.69
N PRO A 119 8.45 15.68 -26.86
CA PRO A 119 7.67 16.85 -27.23
C PRO A 119 8.25 17.43 -28.53
N PRO A 120 7.40 17.81 -29.50
CA PRO A 120 7.88 18.40 -30.74
C PRO A 120 8.74 19.63 -30.41
N SER A 121 9.99 19.59 -30.85
CA SER A 121 11.04 20.55 -30.53
C SER A 121 10.68 21.97 -30.97
N THR A 122 10.63 22.90 -30.01
CA THR A 122 10.90 24.32 -30.26
C THR A 122 12.41 24.53 -30.30
N LEU A 123 13.06 24.07 -31.36
CA LEU A 123 14.43 24.46 -31.70
C LEU A 123 14.41 25.13 -33.08
N LYS A 124 14.60 26.45 -33.09
CA LYS A 124 14.84 27.18 -34.34
C LYS A 124 16.17 26.74 -34.91
N ALA A 125 16.17 26.38 -36.19
CA ALA A 125 17.37 26.08 -36.94
C ALA A 125 18.25 27.33 -37.05
N GLY A 126 19.49 27.22 -36.58
CA GLY A 126 20.54 28.19 -36.84
C GLY A 126 21.32 28.59 -35.60
N ASP A 127 22.28 27.77 -35.20
CA ASP A 127 23.53 28.27 -34.60
C ASP A 127 24.64 27.25 -34.88
N HIS A 128 25.66 27.69 -35.63
CA HIS A 128 26.90 26.96 -35.85
C HIS A 128 27.89 27.32 -34.74
N VAL A 129 28.35 26.35 -33.97
CA VAL A 129 29.51 26.52 -33.08
C VAL A 129 30.63 25.58 -33.51
N ARG A 130 31.78 26.21 -33.69
CA ARG A 130 33.03 25.72 -34.27
C ARG A 130 33.80 24.86 -33.25
N GLY A 131 34.47 23.82 -33.75
CA GLY A 131 35.04 22.74 -32.95
C GLY A 131 36.30 23.06 -32.13
N GLY A 132 36.61 22.12 -31.24
CA GLY A 132 37.87 21.97 -30.53
C GLY A 132 38.01 20.52 -30.09
N THR A 133 39.03 19.83 -30.60
CA THR A 133 39.41 18.46 -30.25
C THR A 133 40.22 18.45 -28.95
N PHE A 134 39.89 17.56 -28.02
CA PHE A 134 40.74 17.21 -26.89
C PHE A 134 40.91 15.69 -26.85
N ALA A 135 42.17 15.24 -26.83
CA ALA A 135 42.56 13.85 -26.81
C ALA A 135 42.72 13.35 -25.36
N GLY A 136 42.21 12.14 -25.07
CA GLY A 136 42.38 11.48 -23.78
C GLY A 136 41.71 10.10 -23.73
N THR A 137 42.50 9.07 -24.04
CA THR A 137 42.36 7.63 -23.68
C THR A 137 40.95 7.02 -23.67
N HIS A 138 40.49 6.55 -24.83
CA HIS A 138 39.33 5.67 -24.98
C HIS A 138 39.64 4.45 -25.90
N GLY A 139 40.89 3.99 -25.89
CA GLY A 139 41.42 3.06 -26.90
C GLY A 139 40.98 1.60 -26.78
N GLU A 140 40.36 1.17 -25.68
CA GLU A 140 40.06 -0.26 -25.46
C GLU A 140 38.58 -0.62 -25.65
N ILE A 141 37.68 0.37 -25.58
CA ILE A 141 36.24 0.19 -25.80
C ILE A 141 35.89 0.38 -27.28
N GLU A 142 36.57 1.30 -27.97
CA GLU A 142 36.36 1.55 -29.40
C GLU A 142 36.81 0.35 -30.25
N ASP A 143 37.90 -0.33 -29.89
CA ASP A 143 38.42 -1.50 -30.60
C ASP A 143 37.53 -2.76 -30.46
N ALA A 144 36.72 -2.82 -29.39
CA ALA A 144 35.73 -3.88 -29.16
C ALA A 144 34.42 -3.64 -29.93
N LEU A 145 34.07 -2.38 -30.17
CA LEU A 145 32.86 -1.98 -30.89
C LEU A 145 33.06 -2.01 -32.42
N ASP A 146 34.25 -1.66 -32.92
CA ASP A 146 34.60 -1.79 -34.34
C ASP A 146 34.62 -3.26 -34.81
N LYS A 147 35.01 -4.20 -33.94
CA LYS A 147 34.97 -5.64 -34.22
C LYS A 147 33.55 -6.21 -34.29
N ALA A 148 32.53 -5.48 -33.80
CA ALA A 148 31.14 -5.95 -33.76
C ALA A 148 30.28 -5.53 -34.98
N GLY A 149 30.83 -4.77 -35.93
CA GLY A 149 30.24 -4.60 -37.26
C GLY A 149 28.88 -3.88 -37.33
N ALA A 150 28.59 -2.96 -36.40
CA ALA A 150 27.38 -2.13 -36.46
C ALA A 150 27.72 -0.72 -36.98
N PRO A 151 27.15 -0.25 -38.10
CA PRO A 151 27.40 1.11 -38.57
C PRO A 151 26.64 2.12 -37.69
N MET A 152 27.37 2.96 -36.96
CA MET A 152 26.81 4.12 -36.25
C MET A 152 26.58 5.27 -37.23
N GLN A 153 25.35 5.83 -37.24
CA GLN A 153 25.06 7.10 -37.90
C GLN A 153 25.52 8.27 -37.01
N ASP A 154 26.21 9.22 -37.63
CA ASP A 154 26.80 10.40 -37.02
C ASP A 154 25.79 11.30 -36.27
N GLY A 155 26.20 11.79 -35.09
CA GLY A 155 25.76 13.11 -34.59
C GLY A 155 25.17 13.20 -33.19
N ALA A 156 24.88 12.11 -32.48
CA ALA A 156 24.32 12.19 -31.13
C ALA A 156 25.42 12.12 -30.05
N ARG A 157 25.88 13.27 -29.57
CA ARG A 157 26.68 13.34 -28.33
C ARG A 157 25.82 12.83 -27.17
N TRP A 158 26.24 11.73 -26.55
CA TRP A 158 25.57 11.18 -25.38
C TRP A 158 25.67 12.15 -24.21
N LEU A 159 24.53 12.64 -23.71
CA LEU A 159 24.47 13.35 -22.45
C LEU A 159 24.93 12.40 -21.34
N THR A 160 25.88 12.84 -20.53
CA THR A 160 26.31 12.19 -19.29
C THR A 160 25.14 12.07 -18.32
N PHE A 161 25.23 11.13 -17.35
CA PHE A 161 24.17 10.93 -16.35
C PHE A 161 23.77 12.25 -15.62
N PRO A 162 24.70 13.14 -15.25
CA PRO A 162 24.38 14.45 -14.69
C PRO A 162 23.69 15.40 -15.68
N GLU A 163 24.13 15.44 -16.94
CA GLU A 163 23.50 16.27 -17.99
C GLU A 163 22.05 15.83 -18.29
N ARG A 164 21.75 14.54 -18.13
CA ARG A 164 20.38 14.03 -18.23
C ARG A 164 19.51 14.47 -17.05
N ILE A 165 20.06 14.48 -15.83
CA ILE A 165 19.37 15.01 -14.65
C ILE A 165 19.13 16.53 -14.81
N ALA A 166 20.14 17.29 -15.24
CA ALA A 166 19.98 18.72 -15.49
C ALA A 166 18.92 19.02 -16.57
N ALA A 167 18.90 18.26 -17.66
CA ALA A 167 17.91 18.40 -18.73
C ALA A 167 16.48 18.00 -18.29
N LEU A 168 16.34 17.03 -17.40
CA LEU A 168 15.05 16.63 -16.80
C LEU A 168 14.47 17.70 -15.87
N VAL A 169 15.31 18.54 -15.27
CA VAL A 169 14.90 19.49 -14.22
C VAL A 169 14.93 20.95 -14.69
N ALA A 170 15.53 21.26 -15.85
CA ALA A 170 15.60 22.61 -16.42
C ALA A 170 14.24 23.34 -16.63
N PRO A 171 13.08 22.68 -16.89
CA PRO A 171 11.80 23.40 -16.97
C PRO A 171 11.08 23.55 -15.60
N VAL A 172 11.68 23.11 -14.48
CA VAL A 172 10.98 22.92 -13.19
C VAL A 172 11.12 24.11 -12.23
N ALA A 173 11.66 25.26 -12.68
CA ALA A 173 11.93 26.42 -11.82
C ALA A 173 10.71 27.06 -11.11
N ALA A 174 9.49 26.54 -11.29
CA ALA A 174 8.27 26.99 -10.64
C ALA A 174 7.49 25.91 -9.87
N VAL A 175 7.96 24.66 -9.81
CA VAL A 175 7.21 23.58 -9.12
C VAL A 175 7.64 23.48 -7.65
N PRO A 176 6.71 23.58 -6.68
CA PRO A 176 7.03 23.38 -5.27
C PRO A 176 7.53 21.95 -5.02
N LEU A 177 8.69 21.84 -4.36
CA LEU A 177 9.25 20.55 -3.97
C LEU A 177 8.62 20.06 -2.66
N THR A 178 8.21 18.80 -2.61
CA THR A 178 7.80 18.12 -1.36
C THR A 178 8.98 17.98 -0.39
N VAL A 179 8.70 17.76 0.90
CA VAL A 179 9.73 17.53 1.93
C VAL A 179 10.67 16.39 1.53
N ALA A 180 10.11 15.24 1.14
CA ALA A 180 10.90 14.09 0.72
C ALA A 180 11.80 14.37 -0.51
N GLN A 181 11.32 15.17 -1.47
CA GLN A 181 12.15 15.57 -2.63
C GLN A 181 13.28 16.52 -2.22
N ARG A 182 13.01 17.46 -1.30
CA ARG A 182 14.05 18.36 -0.78
C ARG A 182 15.14 17.58 -0.03
N ASP A 183 14.75 16.62 0.80
CA ASP A 183 15.68 15.76 1.53
C ASP A 183 16.54 14.92 0.58
N SER A 184 15.93 14.33 -0.45
CA SER A 184 16.66 13.55 -1.47
C SER A 184 17.67 14.41 -2.24
N ILE A 185 17.29 15.64 -2.62
CA ILE A 185 18.18 16.58 -3.30
C ILE A 185 19.30 17.06 -2.37
N TRP A 186 19.02 17.23 -1.09
CA TRP A 186 20.02 17.61 -0.09
C TRP A 186 21.09 16.53 0.07
N VAL A 187 20.67 15.28 0.24
CA VAL A 187 21.59 14.12 0.33
C VAL A 187 22.42 14.00 -0.94
N ALA A 188 21.83 14.15 -2.12
CA ALA A 188 22.57 14.15 -3.38
C ALA A 188 23.63 15.27 -3.43
N ALA A 189 23.30 16.47 -2.94
CA ALA A 189 24.25 17.58 -2.86
C ALA A 189 25.42 17.31 -1.89
N GLU A 190 25.18 16.64 -0.76
CA GLU A 190 26.24 16.25 0.18
C GLU A 190 27.20 15.19 -0.39
N VAL A 191 26.66 14.24 -1.17
CA VAL A 191 27.47 13.22 -1.84
C VAL A 191 28.34 13.87 -2.93
N LEU A 192 27.77 14.78 -3.72
CA LEU A 192 28.48 15.49 -4.79
C LEU A 192 29.52 16.49 -4.27
N GLU A 193 29.35 17.03 -3.06
CA GLU A 193 30.35 17.91 -2.46
C GLU A 193 31.66 17.19 -2.12
N LYS A 194 31.59 15.89 -1.85
CA LYS A 194 32.76 15.07 -1.54
C LYS A 194 33.42 14.47 -2.79
N SER A 195 32.85 14.67 -3.98
CA SER A 195 33.40 14.19 -5.24
C SER A 195 34.09 15.33 -6.00
N GLU A 196 34.76 14.98 -7.11
CA GLU A 196 35.33 15.98 -8.02
C GLU A 196 34.25 16.86 -8.69
N GLU A 197 32.96 16.48 -8.57
CA GLU A 197 31.81 17.16 -9.16
C GLU A 197 31.19 18.26 -8.26
N HIS A 198 31.96 18.82 -7.33
CA HIS A 198 31.56 19.86 -6.39
C HIS A 198 30.80 21.07 -7.00
N ALA A 199 31.00 21.38 -8.28
CA ALA A 199 30.23 22.41 -8.99
C ALA A 199 28.71 22.11 -9.04
N HIS A 200 28.33 20.84 -9.20
CA HIS A 200 26.92 20.42 -9.26
C HIS A 200 26.25 20.46 -7.88
N ALA A 201 27.00 20.23 -6.80
CA ALA A 201 26.49 20.38 -5.44
C ALA A 201 26.06 21.84 -5.16
N ALA A 202 26.81 22.82 -5.69
CA ALA A 202 26.46 24.23 -5.57
C ALA A 202 25.17 24.57 -6.33
N GLU A 203 24.97 24.00 -7.52
CA GLU A 203 23.73 24.17 -8.29
C GLU A 203 22.52 23.55 -7.59
N LEU A 204 22.61 22.32 -7.08
CA LEU A 204 21.51 21.68 -6.33
C LEU A 204 21.14 22.46 -5.07
N ARG A 205 22.12 23.03 -4.37
CA ARG A 205 21.86 23.92 -3.21
C ARG A 205 21.21 25.23 -3.60
N ALA A 206 21.65 25.83 -4.71
CA ALA A 206 21.02 27.03 -5.25
C ALA A 206 19.56 26.74 -5.65
N MET A 207 19.29 25.57 -6.24
CA MET A 207 17.94 25.11 -6.54
C MET A 207 17.10 24.91 -5.28
N LEU A 208 17.61 24.25 -4.23
CA LEU A 208 16.90 24.10 -2.95
C LEU A 208 16.59 25.43 -2.27
N LYS A 209 17.47 26.42 -2.44
CA LYS A 209 17.31 27.78 -1.90
C LYS A 209 16.30 28.60 -2.70
N ALA A 210 16.27 28.43 -4.03
CA ALA A 210 15.36 29.15 -4.93
C ALA A 210 13.97 28.51 -5.05
N ALA A 211 13.88 27.19 -4.85
CA ALA A 211 12.62 26.47 -4.85
C ALA A 211 11.76 27.00 -3.70
N PRO A 212 10.55 27.55 -3.97
CA PRO A 212 9.65 27.91 -2.91
C PRO A 212 9.45 26.66 -2.05
N ALA A 213 9.72 26.78 -0.74
CA ALA A 213 9.29 25.76 0.20
C ALA A 213 7.82 25.50 -0.11
N SER A 214 7.44 24.25 -0.37
CA SER A 214 6.06 23.93 -0.70
C SER A 214 5.15 24.60 0.33
N THR A 215 4.46 25.65 -0.11
CA THR A 215 3.46 26.35 0.68
C THR A 215 2.15 25.57 0.64
N VAL A 216 2.21 24.24 0.53
CA VAL A 216 1.44 23.42 1.49
C VAL A 216 2.02 23.71 2.88
N ALA A 217 1.91 24.98 3.26
CA ALA A 217 2.05 25.44 4.60
C ALA A 217 1.09 24.59 5.43
N ALA A 218 1.34 24.56 6.72
CA ALA A 218 0.39 24.07 7.70
C ALA A 218 -0.91 24.91 7.73
N ASP A 219 -1.46 25.33 6.57
CA ASP A 219 -2.90 25.41 6.34
C ASP A 219 -3.43 24.10 6.89
N ALA A 220 -3.99 24.22 8.09
CA ALA A 220 -4.30 23.15 8.98
C ALA A 220 -4.96 22.03 8.20
N LEU A 221 -4.18 20.99 7.87
CA LEU A 221 -4.72 19.82 7.21
C LEU A 221 -5.90 19.41 8.06
N ALA A 222 -7.09 19.47 7.47
CA ALA A 222 -8.32 19.12 8.14
C ALA A 222 -8.05 17.76 8.80
N PRO A 223 -8.30 17.62 10.12
CA PRO A 223 -8.00 16.39 10.83
C PRO A 223 -8.59 15.20 10.08
N ILE A 224 -7.79 14.15 9.88
CA ILE A 224 -8.25 12.96 9.18
C ILE A 224 -9.27 12.24 10.09
N PRO A 225 -10.53 12.06 9.67
CA PRO A 225 -11.50 11.28 10.42
C PRO A 225 -11.08 9.82 10.46
N MET A 226 -10.97 9.24 11.66
CA MET A 226 -10.53 7.86 11.85
C MET A 226 -11.36 7.13 12.91
N LEU A 227 -11.57 5.83 12.70
CA LEU A 227 -12.01 4.94 13.78
C LEU A 227 -10.82 4.71 14.71
N LEU A 228 -10.87 5.33 15.89
CA LEU A 228 -9.80 5.23 16.88
C LEU A 228 -10.23 4.32 18.01
N PHE A 229 -9.43 3.30 18.31
CA PHE A 229 -9.64 2.43 19.47
C PHE A 229 -8.45 2.58 20.40
N CYS A 230 -8.72 2.73 21.69
CA CYS A 230 -7.67 2.85 22.69
C CYS A 230 -6.81 1.57 22.68
N PRO A 231 -5.49 1.65 22.50
CA PRO A 231 -4.65 0.45 22.46
C PRO A 231 -4.56 -0.28 23.82
N ALA A 232 -4.91 0.40 24.91
CA ALA A 232 -4.87 -0.18 26.25
C ALA A 232 -6.16 -0.92 26.64
N CYS A 233 -7.33 -0.36 26.34
CA CYS A 233 -8.62 -0.92 26.78
C CYS A 233 -9.58 -1.30 25.64
N GLY A 234 -9.23 -1.03 24.39
CA GLY A 234 -10.06 -1.32 23.22
C GLY A 234 -11.29 -0.43 23.05
N LEU A 235 -11.58 0.49 23.97
CA LEU A 235 -12.72 1.40 23.85
C LEU A 235 -12.54 2.37 22.67
N GLN A 236 -13.59 2.55 21.87
CA GLN A 236 -13.60 3.52 20.78
C GLN A 236 -13.52 4.94 21.33
N HIS A 237 -12.67 5.75 20.71
CA HIS A 237 -12.49 7.15 21.01
C HIS A 237 -13.25 7.99 19.98
N ILE A 238 -14.10 8.88 20.48
CA ILE A 238 -14.87 9.82 19.67
C ILE A 238 -14.54 11.22 20.19
N ASP A 239 -13.94 12.04 19.32
CA ASP A 239 -13.62 13.42 19.63
C ASP A 239 -14.82 14.29 19.31
N ALA A 240 -15.55 14.66 20.35
CA ALA A 240 -16.66 15.61 20.26
C ALA A 240 -16.28 16.92 20.96
N PRO A 241 -16.77 18.08 20.47
CA PRO A 241 -16.67 19.32 21.21
C PRO A 241 -17.26 19.16 22.61
N GLU A 242 -16.55 19.62 23.64
CA GLU A 242 -17.06 19.62 25.01
C GLU A 242 -17.57 21.03 25.38
N PRO A 243 -18.80 21.16 25.92
CA PRO A 243 -19.30 22.45 26.38
C PRO A 243 -18.43 22.99 27.51
N ALA A 244 -18.38 24.31 27.64
CA ALA A 244 -17.68 24.96 28.76
C ALA A 244 -18.23 24.43 30.09
N ARG A 245 -17.32 24.12 31.02
CA ARG A 245 -17.66 23.84 32.42
C ARG A 245 -17.25 25.04 33.26
N GLU A 246 -17.79 25.19 34.46
CA GLU A 246 -17.49 26.35 35.31
C GLU A 246 -15.96 26.52 35.51
N GLY A 247 -15.42 27.65 35.05
CA GLY A 247 -13.98 27.93 35.07
C GLY A 247 -13.13 27.29 33.95
N VAL A 248 -13.71 26.48 33.06
CA VAL A 248 -13.01 25.82 31.94
C VAL A 248 -13.63 26.24 30.60
N LYS A 249 -12.82 26.82 29.71
CA LYS A 249 -13.24 27.19 28.34
C LYS A 249 -13.76 25.95 27.60
N ALA A 250 -14.81 26.12 26.79
CA ALA A 250 -15.30 25.08 25.88
C ALA A 250 -14.15 24.51 25.03
N TRP A 251 -14.13 23.20 24.87
CA TRP A 251 -13.21 22.51 23.99
C TRP A 251 -13.88 22.35 22.63
N ASP A 252 -13.41 23.10 21.63
CA ASP A 252 -13.93 23.09 20.26
C ASP A 252 -13.32 21.99 19.38
N ASN A 253 -12.57 21.08 19.99
CA ASN A 253 -11.87 20.00 19.31
C ASN A 253 -10.92 20.48 18.20
N PRO A 254 -9.90 21.30 18.53
CA PRO A 254 -8.94 21.78 17.55
C PRO A 254 -8.13 20.60 16.98
N PRO A 255 -7.56 20.74 15.76
CA PRO A 255 -6.69 19.74 15.16
C PRO A 255 -5.58 19.28 16.12
N HIS A 256 -5.57 17.98 16.46
CA HIS A 256 -4.62 17.42 17.40
C HIS A 256 -4.12 16.04 16.94
N ARG A 257 -2.94 15.62 17.44
CA ARG A 257 -2.28 14.36 17.07
C ARG A 257 -2.37 13.29 18.17
N SER A 258 -2.71 13.69 19.38
CA SER A 258 -2.70 12.84 20.56
C SER A 258 -4.08 12.77 21.19
N HIS A 259 -4.50 11.56 21.52
CA HIS A 259 -5.84 11.21 21.97
C HIS A 259 -5.76 10.71 23.41
N LYS A 260 -6.64 11.18 24.30
CA LYS A 260 -6.71 10.73 25.71
C LYS A 260 -7.95 9.86 25.91
N CYS A 261 -7.74 8.61 26.32
CA CYS A 261 -8.85 7.69 26.54
C CYS A 261 -9.63 8.12 27.78
N ARG A 262 -10.93 8.33 27.64
CA ARG A 262 -11.78 8.69 28.79
C ARG A 262 -11.93 7.57 29.82
N ALA A 263 -11.78 6.31 29.41
CA ALA A 263 -11.97 5.16 30.29
C ALA A 263 -10.72 4.78 31.10
N CYS A 264 -9.55 4.75 30.46
CA CYS A 264 -8.30 4.31 31.11
C CYS A 264 -7.20 5.37 31.17
N GLU A 265 -7.51 6.59 30.71
CA GLU A 265 -6.59 7.74 30.70
C GLU A 265 -5.33 7.62 29.84
N ALA A 266 -5.13 6.50 29.14
CA ALA A 266 -4.02 6.33 28.21
C ALA A 266 -4.01 7.43 27.15
N VAL A 267 -2.84 8.04 26.93
CA VAL A 267 -2.61 9.01 25.85
C VAL A 267 -1.86 8.31 24.73
N TRP A 268 -2.37 8.34 23.50
CA TRP A 268 -1.71 7.72 22.35
C TRP A 268 -1.76 8.62 21.11
N ARG A 269 -0.88 8.32 20.15
CA ARG A 269 -0.73 9.05 18.90
C ARG A 269 -0.86 8.05 17.73
N PRO A 270 -2.00 8.00 17.03
CA PRO A 270 -2.23 7.04 15.94
C PRO A 270 -1.49 7.40 14.65
N ALA A 271 -1.19 8.69 14.43
CA ALA A 271 -0.51 9.18 13.25
C ALA A 271 0.34 10.43 13.54
N ASP A 272 1.23 10.79 12.61
CA ASP A 272 2.03 12.01 12.68
C ASP A 272 1.32 13.27 12.16
N VAL A 273 0.09 13.10 11.67
CA VAL A 273 -0.81 14.16 11.20
C VAL A 273 -2.00 14.32 12.16
N PRO A 274 -2.68 15.47 12.18
CA PRO A 274 -3.89 15.63 12.96
C PRO A 274 -4.96 14.60 12.58
N THR A 275 -5.56 13.99 13.59
CA THR A 275 -6.60 12.96 13.45
C THR A 275 -7.76 13.31 14.36
N VAL A 276 -8.97 12.86 14.00
CA VAL A 276 -10.16 13.05 14.81
C VAL A 276 -10.92 11.72 14.90
N GLY A 277 -11.18 11.26 16.13
CA GLY A 277 -11.93 10.05 16.42
C GLY A 277 -13.40 10.22 16.04
N VAL A 278 -13.90 9.36 15.16
CA VAL A 278 -15.30 9.36 14.71
C VAL A 278 -16.01 8.06 15.09
N ALA A 279 -17.33 8.14 15.25
CA ALA A 279 -18.18 6.98 15.51
C ALA A 279 -18.22 6.02 14.31
N SER A 280 -18.24 6.56 13.10
CA SER A 280 -18.24 5.82 11.84
C SER A 280 -17.51 6.62 10.75
N ILE A 281 -16.90 5.93 9.79
CA ILE A 281 -16.33 6.55 8.59
C ILE A 281 -17.49 6.91 7.66
N GLN A 282 -17.59 8.19 7.29
CA GLN A 282 -18.67 8.72 6.43
C GLN A 282 -18.33 8.68 4.94
N THR A 283 -17.09 8.35 4.60
CA THR A 283 -16.59 8.29 3.21
C THR A 283 -16.41 6.86 2.76
N SER A 284 -16.66 6.58 1.48
CA SER A 284 -16.33 5.31 0.83
C SER A 284 -15.27 5.54 -0.26
N GLY A 285 -14.27 4.66 -0.30
CA GLY A 285 -13.28 4.62 -1.38
C GLY A 285 -13.84 3.94 -2.64
N GLN A 286 -13.35 4.34 -3.82
CA GLN A 286 -13.72 3.68 -5.09
C GLN A 286 -13.28 2.21 -5.16
N ALA A 287 -12.25 1.84 -4.41
CA ALA A 287 -11.74 0.47 -4.33
C ALA A 287 -12.30 -0.32 -3.13
N ASP A 288 -13.21 0.27 -2.35
CA ASP A 288 -13.87 -0.45 -1.27
C ASP A 288 -14.75 -1.54 -1.87
N ASN A 289 -14.46 -2.78 -1.52
CA ASN A 289 -15.20 -3.96 -1.97
C ASN A 289 -16.14 -4.51 -0.88
N TRP A 290 -16.45 -3.68 0.12
CA TRP A 290 -17.34 -3.98 1.23
C TRP A 290 -18.53 -3.01 1.22
N ASP A 291 -19.72 -3.52 1.52
CA ASP A 291 -20.94 -2.72 1.51
C ASP A 291 -21.02 -1.90 2.80
N SER A 292 -20.80 -0.58 2.69
CA SER A 292 -20.86 0.35 3.82
C SER A 292 -22.27 0.44 4.43
N SER A 293 -23.32 0.14 3.67
CA SER A 293 -24.70 0.15 4.16
C SER A 293 -24.97 -1.00 5.13
N ALA A 294 -24.26 -2.14 4.96
CA ALA A 294 -24.40 -3.32 5.83
C ALA A 294 -23.75 -3.13 7.21
N HIS A 295 -22.87 -2.13 7.38
CA HIS A 295 -22.09 -1.91 8.60
C HIS A 295 -22.53 -0.70 9.43
N THR A 296 -23.70 -0.12 9.16
CA THR A 296 -24.38 0.71 10.16
C THR A 296 -24.88 -0.20 11.28
N VAL A 297 -23.95 -0.73 12.07
CA VAL A 297 -24.25 -1.34 13.35
C VAL A 297 -24.82 -0.20 14.17
N ALA A 298 -26.14 -0.22 14.38
CA ALA A 298 -26.80 0.71 15.26
C ALA A 298 -25.97 0.79 16.55
N ALA A 299 -25.43 1.96 16.86
CA ALA A 299 -24.69 2.20 18.09
C ALA A 299 -25.64 1.90 19.26
N GLY A 300 -25.55 0.69 19.81
CA GLY A 300 -26.51 0.15 20.79
C GLY A 300 -26.99 -1.28 20.52
N ALA A 301 -26.85 -1.80 19.30
CA ALA A 301 -27.06 -3.22 19.02
C ALA A 301 -25.84 -4.01 19.51
N VAL A 302 -25.83 -4.32 20.81
CA VAL A 302 -24.99 -5.39 21.35
C VAL A 302 -25.38 -6.65 20.58
N ARG A 303 -24.59 -7.02 19.58
CA ARG A 303 -24.76 -8.31 18.91
C ARG A 303 -24.49 -9.36 19.97
N THR A 304 -25.53 -10.03 20.45
CA THR A 304 -25.40 -11.27 21.21
C THR A 304 -24.81 -12.30 20.27
N VAL A 305 -23.48 -12.37 20.24
CA VAL A 305 -22.76 -13.48 19.62
C VAL A 305 -23.14 -14.70 20.44
N THR A 306 -23.74 -15.70 19.80
CA THR A 306 -24.06 -16.93 20.51
C THR A 306 -22.77 -17.60 20.94
N ILE A 307 -22.82 -18.36 22.03
CA ILE A 307 -21.67 -19.12 22.53
C ILE A 307 -21.11 -20.01 21.40
N ASP A 308 -21.98 -20.62 20.60
CA ASP A 308 -21.63 -21.40 19.41
C ASP A 308 -20.81 -20.62 18.35
N GLU A 309 -21.11 -19.34 18.13
CA GLU A 309 -20.37 -18.50 17.17
C GLU A 309 -18.97 -18.15 17.70
N VAL A 310 -18.84 -17.87 19.01
CA VAL A 310 -17.55 -17.65 19.67
C VAL A 310 -16.71 -18.92 19.63
N GLU A 311 -17.30 -20.06 20.01
CA GLU A 311 -16.64 -21.37 20.01
C GLU A 311 -16.18 -21.77 18.62
N LYS A 312 -17.02 -21.60 17.58
CA LYS A 312 -16.63 -21.91 16.19
C LYS A 312 -15.51 -21.00 15.69
N SER A 313 -15.59 -19.69 15.92
CA SER A 313 -14.53 -18.76 15.51
C SER A 313 -13.21 -19.06 16.20
N PHE A 314 -13.28 -19.39 17.49
CA PHE A 314 -12.13 -19.77 18.29
C PHE A 314 -11.53 -21.09 17.83
N LEU A 315 -12.34 -22.13 17.65
CA LEU A 315 -11.90 -23.44 17.14
C LEU A 315 -11.30 -23.32 15.73
N CYS A 316 -11.90 -22.54 14.83
CA CYS A 316 -11.34 -22.29 13.51
C CYS A 316 -9.97 -21.60 13.58
N LYS A 317 -9.81 -20.61 14.46
CA LYS A 317 -8.50 -19.97 14.71
C LYS A 317 -7.51 -20.95 15.31
N LEU A 318 -7.91 -21.74 16.31
CA LEU A 318 -7.02 -22.70 16.99
C LEU A 318 -6.52 -23.79 16.02
N LEU A 319 -7.43 -24.32 15.19
CA LEU A 319 -7.14 -25.33 14.16
C LEU A 319 -6.34 -24.77 12.98
N SER A 320 -6.34 -23.45 12.75
CA SER A 320 -5.52 -22.85 11.69
C SER A 320 -4.01 -22.85 11.99
N PHE A 321 -3.61 -23.10 13.25
CA PHE A 321 -2.21 -23.04 13.68
C PHE A 321 -1.64 -24.38 14.17
N ALA A 322 -2.48 -25.32 14.56
CA ALA A 322 -2.06 -26.65 15.05
C ALA A 322 -2.28 -27.71 13.97
N TRP A 323 -1.30 -28.61 13.80
CA TRP A 323 -1.48 -29.78 12.93
C TRP A 323 -2.41 -30.80 13.58
N GLU A 324 -2.29 -30.95 14.91
CA GLU A 324 -3.13 -31.83 15.72
C GLU A 324 -3.39 -31.17 17.07
N VAL A 325 -4.66 -31.23 17.51
CA VAL A 325 -5.10 -30.78 18.83
C VAL A 325 -5.71 -32.00 19.51
N ASP A 326 -5.01 -32.55 20.50
CA ASP A 326 -5.53 -33.67 21.30
C ASP A 326 -6.06 -33.12 22.63
N ILE A 327 -7.38 -33.21 22.81
CA ILE A 327 -8.09 -32.75 24.00
C ILE A 327 -8.59 -33.98 24.77
N MET A 328 -7.97 -34.25 25.91
CA MET A 328 -8.41 -35.32 26.79
C MET A 328 -9.45 -34.79 27.79
N TRP A 329 -10.72 -35.08 27.51
CA TRP A 329 -11.86 -34.70 28.35
C TRP A 329 -12.33 -35.86 29.24
N HIS A 330 -12.46 -35.60 30.55
CA HIS A 330 -12.97 -36.57 31.50
C HIS A 330 -14.45 -36.33 31.75
N ARG A 331 -15.30 -37.11 31.07
CA ARG A 331 -16.77 -36.94 31.08
C ARG A 331 -17.37 -36.89 32.49
N ASP A 332 -16.99 -37.80 33.37
CA ASP A 332 -17.58 -37.92 34.71
C ASP A 332 -17.25 -36.76 35.65
N ARG A 333 -16.21 -35.98 35.34
CA ARG A 333 -15.76 -34.84 36.14
C ARG A 333 -15.93 -33.51 35.45
N ASN A 334 -16.42 -33.55 34.20
CA ASN A 334 -16.54 -32.41 33.31
C ASN A 334 -15.27 -31.53 33.32
N GLU A 335 -14.08 -32.15 33.22
CA GLU A 335 -12.78 -31.45 33.27
C GLU A 335 -11.90 -31.81 32.06
N ILE A 336 -11.24 -30.80 31.47
CA ILE A 336 -10.19 -31.01 30.47
C ILE A 336 -8.89 -31.25 31.22
N ARG A 337 -8.28 -32.43 31.05
CA ARG A 337 -7.05 -32.79 31.78
C ARG A 337 -5.78 -32.43 31.03
N ARG A 338 -5.85 -32.46 29.70
CA ARG A 338 -4.68 -32.23 28.85
C ARG A 338 -5.12 -31.67 27.52
N ILE A 339 -4.41 -30.65 27.06
CA ILE A 339 -4.45 -30.16 25.69
C ILE A 339 -3.03 -30.35 25.15
N LYS A 340 -2.86 -31.24 24.17
CA LYS A 340 -1.61 -31.37 23.42
C LYS A 340 -1.78 -30.60 22.11
N LEU A 341 -0.88 -29.66 21.84
CA LEU A 341 -0.84 -28.88 20.61
C LEU A 341 0.45 -29.24 19.88
N ASP A 342 0.34 -29.88 18.72
CA ASP A 342 1.48 -30.02 17.80
C ASP A 342 1.48 -28.81 16.84
N VAL A 343 2.44 -27.91 17.05
CA VAL A 343 2.59 -26.65 16.29
C VAL A 343 3.48 -26.91 15.07
N ARG A 344 3.20 -26.26 13.93
CA ARG A 344 4.03 -26.38 12.72
C ARG A 344 5.50 -26.05 13.00
N ASP A 345 6.39 -27.00 12.75
CA ASP A 345 7.84 -26.78 12.70
C ASP A 345 8.17 -25.76 11.60
N GLY A 346 8.79 -24.64 12.00
CA GLY A 346 9.26 -23.59 11.09
C GLY A 346 9.04 -22.16 11.58
N VAL A 347 8.18 -21.95 12.58
CA VAL A 347 8.07 -20.66 13.28
C VAL A 347 8.40 -20.92 14.75
N SER A 348 9.63 -20.60 15.15
CA SER A 348 10.02 -20.59 16.55
C SER A 348 9.18 -19.54 17.26
N MET A 349 8.04 -19.94 17.84
CA MET A 349 7.29 -19.06 18.73
C MET A 349 8.06 -18.96 20.03
N ALA A 350 8.27 -17.72 20.49
CA ALA A 350 8.86 -17.48 21.80
C ALA A 350 8.04 -18.25 22.86
N PRO A 351 8.67 -19.02 23.77
CA PRO A 351 7.98 -19.85 24.76
C PRO A 351 6.88 -19.12 25.54
N GLY A 352 7.08 -17.83 25.86
CA GLY A 352 6.09 -17.01 26.55
C GLY A 352 4.80 -16.72 25.76
N LEU A 353 4.81 -16.80 24.42
CA LEU A 353 3.59 -16.63 23.61
C LEU A 353 2.72 -17.89 23.65
N VAL A 354 3.34 -19.07 23.74
CA VAL A 354 2.64 -20.34 23.94
C VAL A 354 1.96 -20.34 25.31
N GLU A 355 2.71 -20.01 26.37
CA GLU A 355 2.19 -19.96 27.75
C GLU A 355 1.02 -18.99 27.88
N ARG A 356 1.17 -17.75 27.37
CA ARG A 356 0.11 -16.73 27.43
C ARG A 356 -1.17 -17.14 26.69
N ARG A 357 -1.03 -17.92 25.61
CA ARG A 357 -2.18 -18.44 24.85
C ARG A 357 -2.82 -19.66 25.53
N VAL A 358 -2.04 -20.50 26.20
CA VAL A 358 -2.55 -21.59 27.05
C VAL A 358 -3.33 -21.03 28.24
N ASP A 359 -2.87 -19.93 28.83
CA ASP A 359 -3.59 -19.26 29.93
C ASP A 359 -4.92 -18.65 29.47
N LEU A 360 -4.98 -18.04 28.27
CA LEU A 360 -6.23 -17.60 27.66
C LEU A 360 -7.21 -18.77 27.42
N ILE A 361 -6.71 -19.93 26.98
CA ILE A 361 -7.54 -21.13 26.83
C ILE A 361 -8.08 -21.59 28.20
N ARG A 362 -7.24 -21.61 29.25
CA ARG A 362 -7.65 -21.97 30.61
C ARG A 362 -8.68 -21.00 31.20
N GLU A 363 -8.49 -19.70 31.00
CA GLU A 363 -9.39 -18.65 31.45
C GLU A 363 -10.75 -18.77 30.76
N PHE A 364 -10.77 -19.01 29.44
CA PHE A 364 -12.00 -19.24 28.69
C PHE A 364 -12.74 -20.49 29.17
N VAL A 365 -12.03 -21.61 29.37
CA VAL A 365 -12.62 -22.86 29.89
C VAL A 365 -13.16 -22.67 31.32
N THR A 366 -12.44 -21.93 32.17
CA THR A 366 -12.89 -21.60 33.53
C THR A 366 -14.13 -20.70 33.52
N THR A 367 -14.16 -19.71 32.62
CA THR A 367 -15.28 -18.77 32.48
C THR A 367 -16.53 -19.49 31.95
N GLY A 368 -16.37 -20.34 30.94
CA GLY A 368 -17.44 -21.24 30.49
C GLY A 368 -17.93 -22.13 31.62
N ARG A 369 -17.02 -22.78 32.37
CA ARG A 369 -17.37 -23.65 33.50
C ARG A 369 -18.20 -22.94 34.58
N ASN A 370 -17.88 -21.69 34.90
CA ASN A 370 -18.63 -20.91 35.89
C ASN A 370 -20.03 -20.53 35.39
N ALA A 371 -20.19 -20.31 34.08
CA ALA A 371 -21.50 -20.07 33.47
C ALA A 371 -22.39 -21.33 33.40
N PHE A 372 -21.81 -22.54 33.53
CA PHE A 372 -22.51 -23.82 33.40
C PHE A 372 -22.55 -24.67 34.68
N SER A 373 -22.05 -24.17 35.82
CA SER A 373 -22.17 -24.88 37.09
C SER A 373 -23.62 -24.86 37.57
N ARG A 374 -24.15 -26.02 37.98
CA ARG A 374 -25.54 -26.21 38.40
C ARG A 374 -25.92 -25.39 39.64
N ASP A 375 -24.91 -24.89 40.37
CA ASP A 375 -25.04 -24.04 41.56
C ASP A 375 -24.71 -22.57 41.28
N GLY A 376 -24.44 -22.19 40.02
CA GLY A 376 -24.26 -20.80 39.59
C GLY A 376 -25.60 -20.07 39.56
N GLY A 377 -25.94 -19.45 40.69
CA GLY A 377 -27.23 -18.84 41.03
C GLY A 377 -27.99 -18.15 39.89
N ALA A 378 -29.19 -18.66 39.66
CA ALA A 378 -30.28 -17.98 38.97
C ALA A 378 -30.95 -16.92 39.87
N ASP A 379 -30.17 -15.98 40.38
CA ASP A 379 -30.69 -14.79 41.09
C ASP A 379 -30.66 -13.54 40.20
N GLY A 380 -30.53 -13.74 38.88
CA GLY A 380 -30.82 -12.71 37.89
C GLY A 380 -32.34 -12.52 37.80
N GLU A 381 -32.83 -11.53 38.53
CA GLU A 381 -34.18 -10.99 38.43
C GLU A 381 -34.57 -10.86 36.95
N LEU A 382 -35.55 -11.67 36.52
CA LEU A 382 -36.17 -11.58 35.21
C LEU A 382 -36.86 -10.21 35.13
N VAL A 383 -36.19 -9.23 34.52
CA VAL A 383 -36.81 -8.00 34.07
C VAL A 383 -37.81 -8.37 32.98
N THR A 384 -39.08 -8.46 33.34
CA THR A 384 -40.18 -8.61 32.40
C THR A 384 -40.33 -7.32 31.59
N ALA A 385 -40.69 -7.47 30.32
CA ALA A 385 -40.70 -6.41 29.31
C ALA A 385 -41.82 -5.35 29.47
N ASP A 386 -42.31 -5.08 30.69
CA ASP A 386 -43.50 -4.26 30.93
C ASP A 386 -43.24 -2.95 31.71
N GLN A 387 -41.97 -2.55 31.89
CA GLN A 387 -41.61 -1.36 32.69
C GLN A 387 -41.11 -0.13 31.90
N THR A 388 -41.29 -0.08 30.58
CA THR A 388 -40.86 1.09 29.77
C THR A 388 -41.95 2.14 29.51
N ALA A 389 -43.03 2.19 30.30
CA ALA A 389 -44.11 3.18 30.10
C ALA A 389 -44.25 4.28 31.18
N GLU A 390 -43.44 4.32 32.24
CA GLU A 390 -43.55 5.37 33.29
C GLU A 390 -42.21 6.08 33.59
N ALA A 391 -41.59 6.64 32.56
CA ALA A 391 -40.50 7.62 32.73
C ALA A 391 -40.61 8.77 31.71
N ALA A 392 -41.83 9.27 31.52
CA ALA A 392 -42.12 10.52 30.84
C ALA A 392 -43.23 11.27 31.58
N GLN A 393 -42.90 11.75 32.79
CA GLN A 393 -43.51 12.90 33.44
C GLN A 393 -42.42 13.73 34.13
#